data_AF-A0A2H0Z0Q3-F1
#
_entry.id   AF-A0A2H0Z0Q3-F1
#
_cell.length_a   1.000
_cell.length_b   1.000
_cell.length_c   1.000
_cell.angle_alpha   90.00
_cell.angle_beta   90.00
_cell.angle_gamma   90.00
#
_symmetry.space_group_name_H-M   'P 1'
#
loop_
_entity.id
_entity.type
_entity.pdbx_description
1 polymer ?
#
loop_
_entity_poly.entity_id
_entity_poly.type
_entity_poly.pdbx_seq_one_letter_code
_entity_poly.pdbx_strand_id
1 'polypeptide(L)'
;MYFTIHAELKISIYGLEKEVILKELNNKFCSCFDLLENSVIHLIAINEILFAMVLDKLEERIITVYRTDMETIEHRKKNGRWKCK
;
A
#
# COMPACT_ATOMS: atom_id res chain seq x y z
N MET A 1 2.43 10.61 -9.54
CA MET A 1 1.58 9.52 -9.02
C MET A 1 0.18 10.05 -8.80
N TYR A 2 -0.87 9.34 -9.24
CA TYR A 2 -2.26 9.75 -9.02
C TYR A 2 -3.08 8.64 -8.33
N PHE A 3 -4.22 9.01 -7.75
CA PHE A 3 -5.11 8.10 -7.03
C PHE A 3 -6.29 7.72 -7.93
N THR A 4 -6.63 6.43 -7.99
CA THR A 4 -7.90 6.02 -8.61
C THR A 4 -9.08 6.43 -7.73
N ILE A 5 -10.28 6.52 -8.30
CA ILE A 5 -11.52 6.79 -7.56
C ILE A 5 -11.66 5.84 -6.35
N HIS A 6 -11.31 4.57 -6.54
CA HIS A 6 -11.38 3.58 -5.47
C HIS A 6 -10.39 3.88 -4.33
N ALA A 7 -9.16 4.27 -4.64
CA ALA A 7 -8.19 4.70 -3.64
C ALA A 7 -8.66 5.97 -2.91
N GLU A 8 -9.19 6.96 -3.62
CA GLU A 8 -9.69 8.20 -3.02
C GLU A 8 -10.82 7.96 -2.00
N LEU A 9 -11.75 7.05 -2.33
CA LEU A 9 -12.82 6.64 -1.41
C LEU A 9 -12.26 6.00 -0.14
N LYS A 10 -11.26 5.11 -0.26
CA LYS A 10 -10.62 4.46 0.90
C LYS A 10 -9.89 5.47 1.78
N ILE A 11 -9.16 6.39 1.17
CA ILE A 11 -8.42 7.45 1.86
C ILE A 11 -9.37 8.35 2.66
N SER A 12 -10.50 8.72 2.05
CA SER A 12 -11.55 9.50 2.72
C SER A 12 -12.15 8.76 3.92
N ILE A 13 -12.45 7.46 3.80
CA ILE A 13 -12.93 6.62 4.92
C ILE A 13 -11.92 6.60 6.07
N TYR A 14 -10.62 6.61 5.76
CA TYR A 14 -9.57 6.60 6.77
C TYR A 14 -9.24 7.99 7.34
N GLY A 15 -9.87 9.06 6.83
CA GLY A 15 -9.59 10.44 7.24
C GLY A 15 -8.17 10.88 6.93
N LEU A 16 -7.57 10.35 5.85
CA LEU A 16 -6.20 10.66 5.44
C LEU A 16 -6.18 11.73 4.34
N GLU A 17 -5.15 12.57 4.35
CA GLU A 17 -4.85 13.48 3.25
C GLU A 17 -3.93 12.81 2.22
N LYS A 18 -4.13 13.14 0.94
CA LYS A 18 -3.34 12.54 -0.16
C LYS A 18 -1.86 12.92 -0.03
N GLU A 19 -1.60 14.14 0.41
CA GLU A 19 -0.27 14.71 0.62
C GLU A 19 0.51 13.92 1.67
N VAL A 20 -0.14 13.51 2.76
CA VAL A 20 0.45 12.68 3.81
C VAL A 20 0.85 11.32 3.24
N ILE A 21 -0.03 10.69 2.46
CA ILE A 21 0.25 9.41 1.83
C ILE A 21 1.42 9.50 0.86
N LEU A 22 1.44 10.52 -0.01
CA LEU A 22 2.53 10.73 -0.97
C LEU A 22 3.87 10.99 -0.25
N LYS A 23 3.84 11.69 0.88
CA LYS A 23 5.03 11.88 1.73
C LYS A 23 5.50 10.55 2.30
N GLU A 24 4.62 9.78 2.93
CA GLU A 24 5.01 8.52 3.59
C GLU A 24 5.35 7.39 2.61
N LEU A 25 4.91 7.45 1.35
CA LEU A 25 5.39 6.56 0.30
C LEU A 25 6.90 6.67 0.04
N ASN A 26 7.50 7.85 0.30
CA ASN A 26 8.96 8.01 0.27
C ASN A 26 9.65 7.35 1.48
N ASN A 27 8.92 7.16 2.57
CA ASN A 27 9.38 6.53 3.82
C ASN A 27 8.87 5.08 3.99
N LYS A 28 8.42 4.44 2.91
CA LYS A 28 7.98 3.04 2.96
C LYS A 28 9.05 2.15 3.59
N PHE A 29 8.64 1.29 4.52
CA PHE A 29 9.57 0.40 5.21
C PHE A 29 9.72 -0.95 4.50
N CYS A 30 8.82 -1.28 3.57
CA CYS A 30 8.89 -2.50 2.80
C CYS A 30 8.17 -2.31 1.46
N SER A 31 8.70 -2.95 0.42
CA SER A 31 8.09 -3.00 -0.90
C SER A 31 8.00 -4.46 -1.37
N CYS A 32 6.86 -4.83 -1.92
CA CYS A 32 6.59 -6.17 -2.38
C CYS A 32 5.92 -6.17 -3.73
N PHE A 33 5.99 -7.31 -4.42
CA PHE A 33 5.22 -7.55 -5.62
C PHE A 33 4.14 -8.60 -5.34
N ASP A 34 2.88 -8.28 -5.59
CA ASP A 34 1.77 -9.24 -5.57
C ASP A 34 1.71 -9.97 -6.91
N LEU A 35 2.11 -11.24 -6.90
CA LEU A 35 2.17 -12.06 -8.11
C LEU A 35 0.79 -12.37 -8.71
N LEU A 36 -0.25 -12.42 -7.88
CA LEU A 36 -1.60 -12.77 -8.32
C LEU A 36 -2.24 -11.59 -9.05
N GLU A 37 -2.09 -10.40 -8.47
CA GLU A 37 -2.73 -9.17 -8.96
C GLU A 37 -1.84 -8.37 -9.92
N ASN A 38 -0.58 -8.81 -10.12
CA ASN A 38 0.41 -8.13 -10.96
C ASN A 38 0.58 -6.65 -10.57
N SER A 39 0.72 -6.40 -9.26
CA SER A 39 0.73 -5.06 -8.65
C SER A 39 1.88 -4.90 -7.66
N VAL A 40 2.36 -3.67 -7.48
CA VAL A 40 3.35 -3.33 -6.46
C VAL A 40 2.62 -2.99 -5.16
N ILE A 41 3.17 -3.44 -4.04
CA ILE A 41 2.67 -3.16 -2.69
C ILE A 41 3.74 -2.39 -1.94
N HIS A 42 3.43 -1.16 -1.53
CA HIS A 42 4.27 -0.39 -0.61
C HIS A 42 3.66 -0.37 0.77
N LEU A 43 4.44 -0.77 1.77
CA LEU A 43 4.02 -0.76 3.16
C LEU A 43 4.55 0.51 3.84
N ILE A 44 3.61 1.29 4.36
CA ILE A 44 3.86 2.58 5.01
C ILE A 44 3.23 2.60 6.40
N ALA A 45 3.70 3.50 7.27
CA ALA A 45 3.10 3.76 8.56
C ALA A 45 2.67 5.23 8.64
N ILE A 46 1.44 5.49 9.06
CA ILE A 46 0.92 6.85 9.31
C ILE A 46 0.33 6.84 10.72
N ASN A 47 0.87 7.67 11.62
CA ASN A 47 0.44 7.72 13.03
C ASN A 47 0.38 6.33 13.68
N GLU A 48 1.44 5.54 13.53
CA GLU A 48 1.56 4.15 14.03
C GLU A 48 0.60 3.12 13.42
N ILE A 49 -0.29 3.53 12.51
CA ILE A 49 -1.17 2.64 11.77
C ILE A 49 -0.47 2.19 10.49
N LEU A 50 -0.44 0.88 10.25
CA LEU A 50 0.14 0.31 9.04
C LEU A 50 -0.86 0.33 7.89
N PHE A 51 -0.37 0.73 6.73
CA PHE A 51 -1.11 0.72 5.48
C PHE A 51 -0.32 -0.01 4.41
N ALA A 52 -1.06 -0.73 3.58
CA ALA A 52 -0.55 -1.28 2.36
C ALA A 52 -1.17 -0.52 1.19
N MET A 53 -0.29 0.12 0.44
CA MET A 53 -0.58 0.86 -0.75
C MET A 53 -0.46 -0.10 -1.93
N VAL A 54 -1.53 -0.28 -2.70
CA VAL A 54 -1.48 -1.08 -3.93
C VAL A 54 -1.29 -0.13 -5.08
N LEU A 55 -0.20 -0.30 -5.79
CA LEU A 55 0.16 0.46 -6.97
C LEU A 55 0.15 -0.46 -8.18
N ASP A 56 -0.03 0.13 -9.35
CA ASP A 56 0.22 -0.64 -10.57
C ASP A 56 1.70 -0.98 -10.73
N LYS A 57 1.99 -1.86 -11.69
CA LYS A 57 3.35 -2.37 -11.93
C LYS A 57 4.38 -1.28 -12.27
N LEU A 58 3.94 -0.11 -12.75
CA LEU A 58 4.79 1.03 -13.09
C LEU A 58 4.88 2.05 -11.94
N GLU A 59 4.15 1.83 -10.86
CA GLU A 59 4.07 2.73 -9.70
C GLU A 59 3.59 4.16 -10.06
N GLU A 60 2.82 4.30 -11.14
CA GLU A 60 2.28 5.59 -11.59
C GLU A 60 0.94 5.92 -10.92
N ARG A 61 0.20 4.89 -10.51
CA ARG A 61 -1.13 5.04 -9.89
C ARG A 61 -1.29 4.20 -8.64
N ILE A 62 -1.94 4.77 -7.64
CA ILE A 62 -2.41 4.07 -6.45
C ILE A 62 -3.81 3.52 -6.76
N ILE A 63 -3.88 2.20 -6.89
CA ILE A 63 -5.10 1.44 -7.19
C ILE A 63 -6.00 1.39 -5.96
N THR A 64 -5.45 1.07 -4.79
CA THR A 64 -6.20 1.03 -3.55
C THR A 64 -5.30 1.19 -2.33
N VAL A 65 -5.92 1.41 -1.18
CA VAL A 65 -5.28 1.52 0.13
C VAL A 65 -6.08 0.69 1.12
N TYR A 66 -5.39 -0.12 1.92
CA TYR A 66 -6.01 -0.79 3.06
C TYR A 66 -5.13 -0.66 4.31
N ARG A 67 -5.79 -0.52 5.45
CA ARG A 67 -5.17 -0.75 6.75
C ARG A 67 -4.73 -2.20 6.85
N THR A 68 -3.60 -2.44 7.49
CA THR A 68 -3.04 -3.77 7.70
C THR A 68 -2.33 -3.83 9.06
N ASP A 69 -1.75 -4.99 9.36
CA ASP A 69 -0.98 -5.26 10.56
C ASP A 69 0.18 -6.19 10.22
N MET A 70 1.12 -6.33 11.16
CA MET A 70 2.32 -7.15 10.94
C MET A 70 1.98 -8.63 10.72
N GLU A 71 0.94 -9.17 11.37
CA GLU A 71 0.54 -10.57 11.22
C GLU A 71 0.07 -10.85 9.78
N THR A 72 -0.79 -9.98 9.24
CA THR A 72 -1.28 -10.04 7.86
C THR A 72 -0.12 -9.91 6.87
N ILE A 73 0.78 -8.95 7.09
CA ILE A 73 1.96 -8.75 6.23
C ILE A 73 2.81 -10.02 6.20
N GLU A 74 3.15 -10.58 7.35
CA GLU A 74 4.00 -11.78 7.42
C GLU A 74 3.30 -13.03 6.86
N HIS A 75 1.99 -13.17 7.06
CA HIS A 75 1.23 -14.25 6.44
C HIS A 75 1.23 -14.15 4.90
N ARG A 76 1.05 -12.94 4.34
CA ARG A 76 1.10 -12.70 2.89
C ARG A 76 2.48 -13.00 2.29
N LYS A 77 3.55 -12.65 3.02
CA LYS A 77 4.93 -12.98 2.66
C LYS A 77 5.18 -14.49 2.69
N LYS A 78 4.84 -15.15 3.80
CA LYS A 78 5.04 -16.59 4.02
C LYS A 78 4.33 -17.45 2.99
N ASN A 79 3.12 -17.05 2.58
CA ASN A 79 2.35 -17.76 1.56
C ASN A 79 2.84 -17.47 0.12
N GLY A 80 3.91 -16.69 -0.04
CA GLY A 80 4.52 -16.39 -1.34
C GLY A 80 3.69 -15.46 -2.22
N ARG A 81 2.55 -14.95 -1.73
CA ARG A 81 1.71 -14.00 -2.47
C ARG A 81 2.44 -12.68 -2.67
N TRP A 82 3.08 -12.18 -1.61
CA TRP A 82 3.90 -10.97 -1.67
C TRP A 82 5.37 -11.31 -1.67
N LYS A 83 6.02 -11.08 -2.81
CA LYS A 83 7.47 -11.18 -2.93
C LYS A 83 8.10 -9.85 -2.57
N CYS A 84 8.51 -9.73 -1.31
CA CYS A 84 9.14 -8.53 -0.78
C CYS A 84 10.66 -8.53 -1.04
N LYS A 85 11.21 -7.33 -1.20
CA LYS A 85 12.65 -7.09 -1.29
C LYS A 85 13.17 -6.52 0.02
#